data_AF-A0A397SFP9-F1
#
_entry.id   AF-A0A397SFP9-F1
#
_cell.length_a   1.000
_cell.length_b   1.000
_cell.length_c   1.000
_cell.angle_alpha   90.00
_cell.angle_beta   90.00
_cell.angle_gamma   90.00
#
_symmetry.space_group_name_H-M   'P 1'
#
loop_
_entity.id
_entity.type
_entity.pdbx_description
1 polymer ?
#
loop_
_entity_poly.entity_id
_entity_poly.type
_entity_poly.pdbx_seq_one_letter_code
_entity_poly.pdbx_strand_id
1 'polypeptide(L)'
;MMDNDMIHQICHEWGINDPEMFASATLMKPYRPKTALHIASNHKVTLQDAYNIQMALKERLKKFLSTTELIPRELIFVGRNMNIVRSLNRDLGSPVNRINVMGNWAVKGLGSDWSYWGGNAKTFNEKHQQLFGSNDNLMGFFGQLTFILKSRINYWLFKGTLLMISIGFYITKVKDSVGNWIKGKEGGSRGFEDVLDDKMKQTIEENFGVVLDQNAFEG
;
A
#
# COMPACT_ATOMS: atom_id res chain seq x y z
N MET A 1 -1.48 18.43 -5.39
CA MET A 1 -2.91 18.12 -5.53
C MET A 1 -3.01 16.73 -6.13
N MET A 2 -3.88 15.88 -5.56
CA MET A 2 -4.07 14.50 -6.02
C MET A 2 -5.09 14.50 -7.16
N ASP A 3 -4.79 13.76 -8.23
CA ASP A 3 -5.63 13.71 -9.43
C ASP A 3 -6.81 12.75 -9.20
N ASN A 4 -7.92 13.29 -8.72
CA ASN A 4 -9.11 12.49 -8.44
C ASN A 4 -9.74 11.98 -9.74
N ASP A 5 -9.72 12.77 -10.81
CA ASP A 5 -10.40 12.45 -12.07
C ASP A 5 -9.74 11.22 -12.72
N MET A 6 -8.42 11.16 -12.71
CA MET A 6 -7.68 9.98 -13.17
C MET A 6 -7.97 8.73 -12.31
N ILE A 7 -8.07 8.89 -10.99
CA ILE A 7 -8.44 7.78 -10.08
C ILE A 7 -9.85 7.27 -10.41
N HIS A 8 -10.82 8.17 -10.62
CA HIS A 8 -12.18 7.83 -11.00
C HIS A 8 -12.24 7.09 -12.33
N GLN A 9 -11.47 7.54 -13.33
CA GLN A 9 -11.38 6.88 -14.63
C GLN A 9 -10.86 5.44 -14.50
N ILE A 10 -9.70 5.25 -13.83
CA ILE A 10 -9.09 3.93 -13.67
C ILE A 10 -10.03 3.00 -12.89
N CYS A 11 -10.67 3.48 -11.82
CA CYS A 11 -11.62 2.68 -11.06
C CYS A 11 -12.80 2.22 -11.92
N HIS A 12 -13.35 3.11 -12.77
CA HIS A 12 -14.42 2.75 -13.69
C HIS A 12 -13.96 1.71 -14.72
N GLU A 13 -12.75 1.85 -15.27
CA GLU A 13 -12.15 0.87 -16.19
C GLU A 13 -11.99 -0.52 -15.54
N TRP A 14 -11.73 -0.58 -14.23
CA TRP A 14 -11.61 -1.83 -13.47
C TRP A 14 -12.95 -2.36 -12.93
N GLY A 15 -14.06 -1.69 -13.25
CA GLY A 15 -15.40 -2.06 -12.76
C GLY A 15 -15.65 -1.73 -11.28
N ILE A 16 -14.84 -0.86 -10.69
CA ILE A 16 -14.92 -0.41 -9.30
C ILE A 16 -15.85 0.82 -9.21
N ASN A 17 -17.05 0.60 -8.69
CA ASN A 17 -18.08 1.64 -8.56
C ASN A 17 -17.95 2.54 -7.32
N ASP A 18 -17.00 2.29 -6.44
CA ASP A 18 -16.68 3.13 -5.28
C ASP A 18 -15.16 3.41 -5.21
N PRO A 19 -14.68 4.44 -5.94
CA PRO A 19 -13.26 4.80 -5.99
C PRO A 19 -12.71 5.25 -4.63
N GLU A 20 -13.54 5.88 -3.79
CA GLU A 20 -13.12 6.33 -2.46
C GLU A 20 -12.89 5.15 -1.51
N MET A 21 -13.76 4.15 -1.57
CA MET A 21 -13.55 2.90 -0.84
C MET A 21 -12.29 2.20 -1.32
N PHE A 22 -12.08 2.12 -2.63
CA PHE A 22 -10.87 1.49 -3.19
C PHE A 22 -9.59 2.21 -2.77
N ALA A 23 -9.57 3.54 -2.80
CA ALA A 23 -8.48 4.35 -2.31
C ALA A 23 -8.26 4.15 -0.80
N SER A 24 -9.34 4.08 -0.02
CA SER A 24 -9.26 3.85 1.43
C SER A 24 -8.69 2.47 1.76
N ALA A 25 -9.10 1.44 1.02
CA ALA A 25 -8.61 0.07 1.17
C ALA A 25 -7.12 -0.03 0.81
N THR A 26 -6.69 0.62 -0.27
CA THR A 26 -5.29 0.63 -0.71
C THR A 26 -4.39 1.38 0.27
N LEU A 27 -4.87 2.51 0.82
CA LEU A 27 -4.11 3.32 1.77
C LEU A 27 -4.16 2.76 3.20
N MET A 28 -5.03 1.78 3.48
CA MET A 28 -5.33 1.30 4.83
C MET A 28 -5.68 2.42 5.80
N LYS A 29 -6.29 3.50 5.29
CA LYS A 29 -6.82 4.63 6.05
C LYS A 29 -7.96 5.29 5.28
N PRO A 30 -8.88 5.99 5.95
CA PRO A 30 -9.95 6.70 5.28
C PRO A 30 -9.43 7.71 4.24
N TYR A 31 -9.84 7.58 2.98
CA TYR A 31 -9.47 8.50 1.91
C TYR A 31 -10.03 9.91 2.14
N ARG A 32 -11.27 9.97 2.64
CA ARG A 32 -11.89 11.19 3.17
C ARG A 32 -12.34 10.93 4.61
N PRO A 33 -12.37 11.96 5.47
CA PRO A 33 -12.82 11.82 6.85
C PRO A 33 -14.25 11.25 6.95
N LYS A 34 -15.11 11.53 5.96
CA LYS A 34 -16.49 11.03 5.88
C LYS A 34 -16.59 9.56 5.45
N THR A 35 -15.53 9.01 4.85
CA THR A 35 -15.42 7.61 4.45
C THR A 35 -14.88 6.75 5.60
N ALA A 36 -14.36 7.37 6.67
CA ALA A 36 -14.12 6.69 7.91
C ALA A 36 -15.46 6.18 8.41
N LEU A 37 -15.60 4.86 8.55
CA LEU A 37 -16.65 4.31 9.39
C LEU A 37 -16.42 4.95 10.76
N HIS A 38 -17.25 5.93 11.13
CA HIS A 38 -17.19 6.58 12.44
C HIS A 38 -17.68 5.59 13.49
N ILE A 39 -16.88 4.55 13.75
CA ILE A 39 -17.01 3.75 14.96
C ILE A 39 -16.40 4.64 16.03
N ALA A 40 -17.25 5.42 16.69
CA ALA A 40 -16.85 6.29 17.77
C ALA A 40 -16.09 5.47 18.81
N SER A 41 -14.79 5.72 18.89
CA SER A 41 -13.79 5.06 19.73
C SER A 41 -14.04 5.17 21.24
N ASN A 42 -15.20 5.70 21.66
CA ASN A 42 -15.61 5.88 23.06
C ASN A 42 -16.97 5.25 23.40
N HIS A 43 -17.61 4.53 22.48
CA HIS A 43 -18.82 3.76 22.79
C HIS A 43 -18.53 2.26 22.69
N LYS A 44 -18.97 1.49 23.69
CA LYS A 44 -18.98 0.02 23.57
C LYS A 44 -19.77 -0.31 22.31
N VAL A 45 -19.10 -0.86 21.30
CA VAL A 45 -19.75 -1.29 20.05
C VAL A 45 -20.89 -2.24 20.45
N THR A 46 -22.12 -1.78 20.28
CA THR A 46 -23.29 -2.61 20.59
C THR A 46 -23.40 -3.69 19.52
N LEU A 47 -23.99 -4.84 19.84
CA LEU A 47 -24.28 -5.88 18.83
C LEU A 47 -25.06 -5.31 17.63
N GLN A 48 -25.93 -4.33 17.87
CA GLN A 48 -26.65 -3.61 16.83
C GLN A 48 -25.73 -2.75 15.94
N ASP A 49 -24.73 -2.09 16.52
CA ASP A 49 -23.77 -1.28 15.77
C ASP A 49 -22.89 -2.18 14.90
N ALA A 50 -22.39 -3.28 15.47
CA ALA A 50 -21.63 -4.29 14.73
C ALA A 50 -22.45 -4.87 13.55
N TYR A 51 -23.73 -5.16 13.76
CA TYR A 51 -24.63 -5.62 12.70
C TYR A 51 -24.82 -4.55 11.61
N ASN A 52 -25.05 -3.30 11.99
CA ASN A 52 -25.22 -2.20 11.04
C ASN A 52 -23.94 -1.97 10.21
N ILE A 53 -22.77 -2.09 10.83
CA ILE A 53 -21.47 -2.01 10.16
C ILE A 53 -21.29 -3.16 9.17
N GLN A 54 -21.63 -4.39 9.58
CA GLN A 54 -21.56 -5.57 8.70
C GLN A 54 -22.50 -5.45 7.50
N MET A 55 -23.73 -4.95 7.69
CA MET A 55 -24.68 -4.69 6.61
C MET A 55 -24.18 -3.60 5.67
N ALA A 56 -23.69 -2.48 6.20
CA ALA A 56 -23.12 -1.41 5.40
C ALA A 56 -21.90 -1.88 4.59
N LEU A 57 -21.02 -2.68 5.19
CA LEU A 57 -19.87 -3.28 4.50
C LEU A 57 -20.33 -4.22 3.38
N LYS A 58 -21.33 -5.09 3.66
CA LYS A 58 -21.88 -6.04 2.69
C LYS A 58 -22.50 -5.33 1.49
N GLU A 59 -23.29 -4.30 1.71
CA GLU A 59 -23.88 -3.48 0.63
C GLU A 59 -22.80 -2.81 -0.21
N ARG A 60 -21.77 -2.26 0.43
CA ARG A 60 -20.62 -1.66 -0.26
C ARG A 60 -19.83 -2.67 -1.07
N LEU A 61 -19.56 -3.86 -0.53
CA LEU A 61 -18.90 -4.95 -1.25
C LEU A 61 -19.74 -5.42 -2.45
N LYS A 62 -21.07 -5.49 -2.31
CA LYS A 62 -21.97 -5.80 -3.43
C LYS A 62 -21.90 -4.74 -4.52
N LYS A 63 -21.84 -3.46 -4.16
CA LYS A 63 -21.65 -2.35 -5.09
C LYS A 63 -20.26 -2.38 -5.75
N PHE A 64 -19.23 -2.74 -4.98
CA PHE A 64 -17.84 -2.86 -5.44
C PHE A 64 -17.68 -4.00 -6.47
N LEU A 65 -18.34 -5.14 -6.25
CA LEU A 65 -18.25 -6.33 -7.10
C LEU A 65 -19.31 -6.39 -8.22
N SER A 66 -20.10 -5.34 -8.43
CA SER A 66 -21.20 -5.39 -9.41
C SER A 66 -20.73 -5.65 -10.84
N THR A 67 -19.47 -5.29 -11.15
CA THR A 67 -18.86 -5.46 -12.47
C THR A 67 -17.56 -6.26 -12.38
N THR A 68 -17.65 -7.46 -11.80
CA THR A 68 -16.48 -8.34 -11.56
C THR A 68 -15.73 -8.72 -12.85
N GLU A 69 -16.38 -8.69 -14.01
CA GLU A 69 -15.76 -9.04 -15.31
C GLU A 69 -14.66 -8.05 -15.76
N LEU A 70 -14.71 -6.80 -15.29
CA LEU A 70 -13.74 -5.77 -15.65
C LEU A 70 -12.47 -5.78 -14.78
N ILE A 71 -12.48 -6.51 -13.66
CA ILE A 71 -11.32 -6.56 -12.77
C ILE A 71 -10.16 -7.24 -13.50
N PRO A 72 -8.98 -6.61 -13.59
CA PRO A 72 -7.81 -7.22 -14.19
C PRO A 72 -7.46 -8.55 -13.52
N ARG A 73 -7.42 -9.64 -14.28
CA ARG A 73 -7.14 -10.99 -13.76
C ARG A 73 -5.75 -11.09 -13.13
N GLU A 74 -4.82 -10.29 -13.63
CA GLU A 74 -3.45 -10.15 -13.15
C GLU A 74 -3.43 -9.66 -11.69
N LEU A 75 -4.36 -8.78 -11.29
CA LEU A 75 -4.45 -8.28 -9.92
C LEU A 75 -4.86 -9.38 -8.94
N ILE A 76 -5.79 -10.24 -9.34
CA ILE A 76 -6.19 -11.43 -8.56
C ILE A 76 -5.01 -12.38 -8.42
N PHE A 77 -4.25 -12.58 -9.50
CA PHE A 77 -3.06 -13.43 -9.47
C PHE A 77 -1.99 -12.89 -8.50
N VAL A 78 -1.72 -11.58 -8.53
CA VAL A 78 -0.79 -10.92 -7.61
C VAL A 78 -1.27 -11.03 -6.17
N GLY A 79 -2.55 -10.78 -5.90
CA GLY A 79 -3.14 -10.89 -4.55
C GLY A 79 -3.05 -12.32 -3.99
N ARG A 80 -3.35 -13.33 -4.81
CA ARG A 80 -3.18 -14.74 -4.42
C ARG A 80 -1.73 -15.08 -4.12
N ASN A 81 -0.79 -14.61 -4.95
CA ASN A 81 0.64 -14.83 -4.71
C ASN A 81 1.09 -14.18 -3.39
N MET A 82 0.67 -12.92 -3.14
CA MET A 82 0.95 -12.21 -1.88
C MET A 82 0.48 -13.02 -0.67
N ASN A 83 -0.75 -13.54 -0.70
CA ASN A 83 -1.33 -14.31 0.40
C ASN A 83 -0.61 -15.64 0.64
N ILE A 84 -0.27 -16.38 -0.43
CA ILE A 84 0.45 -17.66 -0.30
C ILE A 84 1.85 -17.43 0.28
N VAL A 85 2.62 -16.49 -0.27
CA VAL A 85 3.96 -16.17 0.22
C VAL A 85 3.88 -15.68 1.67
N ARG A 86 2.82 -14.96 2.01
CA ARG A 86 2.56 -14.50 3.36
C ARG A 86 2.33 -15.63 4.36
N SER A 87 1.40 -16.53 4.07
CA SER A 87 1.12 -17.68 4.94
C SER A 87 2.36 -18.55 5.10
N LEU A 88 3.07 -18.86 4.02
CA LEU A 88 4.32 -19.64 4.10
C LEU A 88 5.40 -18.93 4.92
N ASN A 89 5.53 -17.61 4.76
CA ASN A 89 6.47 -16.85 5.57
C ASN A 89 6.10 -16.90 7.04
N ARG A 90 4.83 -16.78 7.40
CA ARG A 90 4.40 -16.88 8.80
C ARG A 90 4.74 -18.25 9.38
N ASP A 91 4.37 -19.32 8.69
CA ASP A 91 4.53 -20.70 9.17
C ASP A 91 6.00 -21.12 9.33
N LEU A 92 6.91 -20.53 8.53
CA LEU A 92 8.35 -20.82 8.55
C LEU A 92 9.20 -19.81 9.35
N GLY A 93 8.58 -18.89 10.11
CA GLY A 93 9.34 -17.91 10.91
C GLY A 93 9.99 -16.78 10.08
N SER A 94 9.33 -16.40 8.99
CA SER A 94 9.68 -15.32 8.06
C SER A 94 11.07 -15.44 7.43
N PRO A 95 11.35 -16.52 6.68
CA PRO A 95 12.64 -16.74 6.07
C PRO A 95 12.98 -15.68 5.00
N VAL A 96 11.98 -15.13 4.31
CA VAL A 96 12.17 -14.25 3.15
C VAL A 96 11.58 -12.85 3.39
N ASN A 97 12.33 -11.81 3.05
CA ASN A 97 11.80 -10.44 3.02
C ASN A 97 10.97 -10.22 1.75
N ARG A 98 9.70 -10.65 1.76
CA ARG A 98 8.83 -10.59 0.58
C ARG A 98 8.58 -9.16 0.10
N ILE A 99 8.52 -8.19 1.01
CA ILE A 99 8.25 -6.78 0.69
C ILE A 99 9.39 -6.20 -0.15
N ASN A 100 10.64 -6.46 0.25
CA ASN A 100 11.80 -6.01 -0.51
C ASN A 100 11.90 -6.70 -1.89
N VAL A 101 11.71 -8.02 -1.94
CA VAL A 101 11.76 -8.78 -3.19
C VAL A 101 10.70 -8.27 -4.17
N MET A 102 9.46 -8.12 -3.71
CA MET A 102 8.34 -7.63 -4.51
C MET A 102 8.57 -6.20 -4.99
N GLY A 103 9.00 -5.29 -4.10
CA GLY A 103 9.29 -3.90 -4.47
C GLY A 103 10.41 -3.78 -5.51
N ASN A 104 11.44 -4.63 -5.41
CA ASN A 104 12.50 -4.66 -6.42
C ASN A 104 12.01 -5.15 -7.78
N TRP A 105 11.14 -6.16 -7.82
CA TRP A 105 10.54 -6.63 -9.07
C TRP A 105 9.56 -5.62 -9.67
N ALA A 106 8.77 -4.95 -8.84
CA ALA A 106 7.89 -3.87 -9.28
C ALA A 106 8.69 -2.76 -9.99
N VAL A 107 9.82 -2.34 -9.42
CA VAL A 107 10.71 -1.35 -10.05
C VAL A 107 11.36 -1.85 -11.32
N LYS A 108 11.80 -3.11 -11.37
CA LYS A 108 12.33 -3.70 -12.60
C LYS A 108 11.27 -3.74 -13.70
N GLY A 109 10.00 -3.96 -13.33
CA GLY A 109 8.86 -3.96 -14.26
C GLY A 109 8.57 -2.62 -14.92
N LEU A 110 8.94 -1.50 -14.29
CA LEU A 110 8.83 -0.16 -14.90
C LEU A 110 9.81 0.05 -16.07
N GLY A 111 10.83 -0.81 -16.20
CA GLY A 111 11.81 -0.75 -17.28
C GLY A 111 12.79 0.42 -17.15
N SER A 112 13.38 0.82 -18.28
CA SER A 112 14.39 1.89 -18.37
C SER A 112 13.81 3.29 -18.57
N ASP A 113 12.48 3.44 -18.58
CA ASP A 113 11.82 4.72 -18.78
C ASP A 113 11.82 5.53 -17.48
N TRP A 114 12.66 6.57 -17.44
CA TRP A 114 12.81 7.48 -16.30
C TRP A 114 11.59 8.36 -16.08
N SER A 115 10.68 8.40 -17.04
CA SER A 115 9.53 9.27 -16.95
C SER A 115 8.50 8.84 -15.92
N TYR A 116 8.43 7.55 -15.60
CA TYR A 116 7.61 7.04 -14.49
C TYR A 116 8.09 7.56 -13.12
N TRP A 117 9.36 7.98 -13.02
CA TRP A 117 9.96 8.49 -11.79
C TRP A 117 9.86 10.01 -11.64
N GLY A 118 9.47 10.73 -12.70
CA GLY A 118 9.33 12.19 -12.68
C GLY A 118 8.13 12.69 -11.87
N GLY A 119 7.19 11.82 -11.53
CA GLY A 119 5.90 12.19 -10.93
C GLY A 119 5.11 13.15 -11.82
N ASN A 120 4.34 14.07 -11.23
CA ASN A 120 3.59 15.10 -11.97
C ASN A 120 4.48 16.11 -12.73
N ALA A 121 5.81 15.94 -12.74
CA ALA A 121 6.71 16.79 -13.51
C ALA A 121 6.45 16.69 -15.02
N LYS A 122 6.01 15.52 -15.53
CA LYS A 122 5.59 15.37 -16.94
C LYS A 122 4.40 16.29 -17.26
N THR A 123 3.33 16.20 -16.47
CA THR A 123 2.13 17.01 -16.62
C THR A 123 2.38 18.50 -16.38
N PHE A 124 3.27 18.83 -15.44
CA PHE A 124 3.70 20.21 -15.20
C PHE A 124 4.44 20.76 -16.42
N ASN A 125 5.42 20.02 -16.97
CA ASN A 125 6.23 20.49 -18.09
C ASN A 125 5.38 20.63 -19.38
N GLU A 126 4.47 19.69 -19.65
CA GLU A 126 3.51 19.78 -20.76
C GLU A 126 2.60 21.00 -20.65
N LYS A 127 2.05 21.25 -19.45
CA LYS A 127 1.16 22.40 -19.20
C LYS A 127 1.91 23.74 -19.20
N HIS A 128 3.15 23.76 -18.70
CA HIS A 128 3.99 24.95 -18.68
C HIS A 128 4.50 25.31 -20.09
N GLN A 129 4.78 24.31 -20.93
CA GLN A 129 5.17 24.50 -22.33
C GLN A 129 4.00 25.01 -23.20
N GLN A 130 2.76 24.67 -22.85
CA GLN A 130 1.56 25.29 -23.45
C GLN A 130 1.28 26.72 -22.96
N LEU A 131 1.52 27.03 -21.69
CA LEU A 131 1.25 28.36 -21.13
C LEU A 131 2.35 29.40 -21.42
N PHE A 132 3.61 28.97 -21.41
CA PHE A 132 4.75 29.84 -21.64
C PHE A 132 5.48 29.34 -22.88
N GLY A 133 5.17 29.94 -24.03
CA GLY A 133 5.99 29.83 -25.22
C GLY A 133 7.34 30.56 -25.02
N SER A 134 8.21 30.03 -24.16
CA SER A 134 9.49 30.69 -23.83
C SER A 134 10.64 30.10 -24.65
N ASN A 135 11.21 30.99 -25.48
CA ASN A 135 12.34 30.77 -26.37
C ASN A 135 13.70 30.87 -25.64
N ASP A 136 13.75 30.52 -24.35
CA ASP A 136 14.93 30.70 -23.50
C ASP A 136 15.60 29.35 -23.18
N ASN A 137 16.68 29.05 -23.92
CA ASN A 137 17.45 27.81 -23.81
C ASN A 137 17.91 27.47 -22.37
N LEU A 138 18.14 28.49 -21.54
CA LEU A 138 18.56 28.32 -20.15
C LEU A 138 17.43 27.80 -19.26
N MET A 139 16.21 28.31 -19.43
CA MET A 139 15.05 27.88 -18.62
C MET A 139 14.65 26.44 -18.98
N GLY A 140 14.73 26.08 -20.26
CA GLY A 140 14.55 24.69 -20.72
C GLY A 140 15.61 23.73 -20.16
N PHE A 141 16.88 24.14 -20.09
CA PHE A 141 17.95 23.35 -19.48
C PHE A 141 17.72 23.10 -17.98
N PHE A 142 17.38 24.14 -17.20
CA PHE A 142 17.05 23.96 -15.79
C PHE A 142 15.79 23.10 -15.59
N GLY A 143 14.79 23.21 -16.45
CA GLY A 143 13.62 22.33 -16.45
C GLY A 143 13.97 20.86 -16.67
N GLN A 144 14.83 20.56 -17.65
CA GLN A 144 15.31 19.20 -17.90
C GLN A 144 16.19 18.68 -16.77
N LEU A 145 17.08 19.51 -16.23
CA LEU A 145 17.95 19.15 -15.11
C LEU A 145 17.14 18.84 -13.85
N THR A 146 16.15 19.66 -13.52
CA THR A 146 15.27 19.43 -12.37
C THR A 146 14.46 18.15 -12.54
N PHE A 147 13.98 17.86 -13.75
CA PHE A 147 13.30 16.60 -14.07
C PHE A 147 14.22 15.38 -13.88
N ILE A 148 15.45 15.43 -14.40
CA ILE A 148 16.43 14.35 -14.27
C ILE A 148 16.77 14.14 -12.80
N LEU A 149 17.16 15.20 -12.09
CA LEU A 149 17.51 15.13 -10.67
C LEU A 149 16.35 14.57 -9.85
N LYS A 150 15.13 15.09 -10.03
CA LYS A 150 13.94 14.63 -9.31
C LYS A 150 13.64 13.16 -9.57
N SER A 151 13.72 12.73 -10.84
CA SER A 151 13.48 11.33 -11.20
C SER A 151 14.50 10.39 -10.57
N ARG A 152 15.78 10.79 -10.55
CA ARG A 152 16.85 10.01 -9.89
C ARG A 152 16.70 10.00 -8.38
N ILE A 153 16.39 11.14 -7.76
CA ILE A 153 16.15 11.25 -6.32
C ILE A 153 14.98 10.37 -5.90
N ASN A 154 13.86 10.38 -6.64
CA ASN A 154 12.71 9.53 -6.34
C ASN A 154 13.06 8.03 -6.41
N TYR A 155 13.83 7.63 -7.42
CA TYR A 155 14.33 6.26 -7.51
C TYR A 155 15.23 5.88 -6.33
N TRP A 156 16.19 6.74 -5.98
CA TRP A 156 17.07 6.52 -4.83
C TRP A 156 16.33 6.54 -3.50
N LEU A 157 15.32 7.41 -3.35
CA LEU A 157 14.45 7.45 -2.19
C LEU A 157 13.69 6.13 -2.04
N PHE A 158 13.10 5.61 -3.12
CA PHE A 158 12.44 4.30 -3.10
C PHE A 158 13.42 3.15 -2.79
N LYS A 159 14.62 3.15 -3.38
CA LYS A 159 15.66 2.16 -3.02
C LYS A 159 16.09 2.29 -1.56
N GLY A 160 16.16 3.51 -1.04
CA GLY A 160 16.42 3.81 0.37
C GLY A 160 15.34 3.27 1.28
N THR A 161 14.05 3.43 0.95
CA THR A 161 12.95 2.87 1.76
C THR A 161 12.98 1.34 1.75
N LEU A 162 13.25 0.70 0.61
CA LEU A 162 13.45 -0.75 0.52
C LEU A 162 14.64 -1.24 1.36
N LEU A 163 15.71 -0.45 1.42
CA LEU A 163 16.86 -0.73 2.26
C LEU A 163 16.49 -0.63 3.74
N MET A 164 15.74 0.40 4.16
CA MET A 164 15.26 0.51 5.54
C MET A 164 14.36 -0.65 5.96
N ILE A 165 13.46 -1.09 5.08
CA ILE A 165 12.64 -2.30 5.30
C ILE A 165 13.53 -3.54 5.46
N SER A 166 14.62 -3.63 4.69
CA SER A 166 15.58 -4.74 4.80
C SER A 166 16.33 -4.73 6.12
N ILE A 167 16.79 -3.55 6.55
CA ILE A 167 17.41 -3.39 7.85
C ILE A 167 16.45 -3.84 8.95
N GLY A 168 15.19 -3.38 8.92
CA GLY A 168 14.16 -3.80 9.86
C GLY A 168 13.99 -5.33 9.91
N PHE A 169 13.90 -5.96 8.74
CA PHE A 169 13.82 -7.43 8.64
C PHE A 169 15.03 -8.13 9.28
N TYR A 170 16.25 -7.70 8.99
CA TYR A 170 17.44 -8.31 9.59
C TYR A 170 17.54 -8.05 11.09
N ILE A 171 17.12 -6.87 11.57
CA ILE A 171 17.05 -6.57 13.00
C ILE A 171 16.10 -7.55 13.69
N THR A 172 14.93 -7.85 13.12
CA THR A 172 14.00 -8.84 13.69
C THR A 172 14.64 -10.23 13.78
N LYS A 173 15.29 -10.70 12.71
CA LYS A 173 15.99 -12.00 12.72
C LYS A 173 17.14 -12.06 13.73
N VAL A 174 17.92 -10.98 13.86
CA VAL A 174 19.02 -10.91 14.83
C VAL A 174 18.46 -10.94 16.25
N LYS A 175 17.41 -10.16 16.52
CA LYS A 175 16.72 -10.16 17.81
C LYS A 175 16.20 -11.56 18.17
N ASP A 176 15.59 -12.25 17.22
CA ASP A 176 15.05 -13.60 17.44
C ASP A 176 16.18 -14.62 17.65
N SER A 177 17.26 -14.52 16.88
CA SER A 177 18.44 -15.39 17.02
C SER A 177 19.13 -15.20 18.37
N VAL A 178 19.30 -13.95 18.81
CA VAL A 178 19.89 -13.60 20.12
C VAL A 178 18.97 -14.01 21.26
N GLY A 179 17.65 -13.80 21.13
CA GLY A 179 16.67 -14.23 22.11
C GLY A 179 16.68 -15.75 22.31
N ASN A 180 16.69 -16.50 21.22
CA ASN A 180 16.77 -17.97 21.23
C ASN A 180 18.09 -18.49 21.82
N TRP A 181 19.19 -17.75 21.62
CA TRP A 181 20.50 -18.10 22.18
C TRP A 181 20.58 -17.83 23.69
N ILE A 182 19.97 -16.75 24.19
CA ILE A 182 20.04 -16.36 25.60
C ILE A 182 19.02 -17.09 26.48
N LYS A 183 17.78 -17.27 26.01
CA LYS A 183 16.68 -17.83 26.81
C LYS A 183 16.40 -19.31 26.56
N GLY A 184 17.12 -19.95 25.64
CA GLY A 184 16.74 -21.27 25.14
C GLY A 184 15.47 -21.20 24.29
N LYS A 185 15.15 -22.27 23.56
CA LYS A 185 13.98 -22.36 22.67
C LYS A 185 12.66 -22.39 23.47
N GLU A 186 12.30 -21.31 24.14
CA GLU A 186 11.00 -21.14 24.76
C GLU A 186 10.10 -20.28 23.88
N GLY A 187 9.06 -20.93 23.34
CA GLY A 187 7.95 -20.30 22.62
C GLY A 187 8.31 -19.85 21.21
N GLY A 188 7.45 -20.19 20.23
CA GLY A 188 7.66 -19.88 18.81
C GLY A 188 8.15 -18.44 18.60
N SER A 189 9.31 -18.31 17.95
CA SER A 189 9.88 -17.00 17.61
C SER A 189 8.88 -16.26 16.72
N ARG A 190 8.34 -15.14 17.23
CA ARG A 190 7.49 -14.23 16.44
C ARG A 190 8.29 -13.72 15.26
N GLY A 191 7.90 -14.12 14.06
CA GLY A 191 8.59 -13.74 12.84
C GLY A 191 8.31 -12.29 12.46
N PHE A 192 9.08 -11.78 11.50
CA PHE A 192 8.84 -10.46 10.88
C PHE A 192 7.39 -10.31 10.40
N GLU A 193 6.77 -11.39 9.92
CA GLU A 193 5.39 -11.39 9.45
C GLU A 193 4.38 -11.10 10.56
N ASP A 194 4.57 -11.68 11.75
CA ASP A 194 3.69 -11.45 12.89
C ASP A 194 3.77 -9.99 13.34
N VAL A 195 4.98 -9.41 13.33
CA VAL A 195 5.20 -7.99 13.64
C VAL A 195 4.52 -7.09 12.61
N LEU A 196 4.56 -7.47 11.33
CA LEU A 196 3.90 -6.72 10.27
C LEU A 196 2.37 -6.75 10.42
N ASP A 197 1.81 -7.91 10.77
CA ASP A 197 0.37 -8.06 11.03
C ASP A 197 -0.11 -7.27 12.22
N ASP A 198 0.61 -7.34 13.33
CA ASP A 198 0.28 -6.56 14.54
C ASP A 198 0.28 -5.07 14.22
N LYS A 199 1.22 -4.60 13.39
CA LYS A 199 1.26 -3.20 12.95
C LYS A 199 0.14 -2.85 11.99
N MET A 200 -0.24 -3.76 11.10
CA MET A 200 -1.38 -3.56 10.21
C MET A 200 -2.69 -3.50 10.98
N LYS A 201 -2.91 -4.40 11.95
CA LYS A 201 -4.05 -4.40 12.88
C LYS A 201 -4.12 -3.08 13.64
N GLN A 202 -3.02 -2.67 14.27
CA GLN A 202 -2.92 -1.40 14.98
C GLN A 202 -3.25 -0.21 14.06
N THR A 203 -2.72 -0.20 12.84
CA THR A 203 -2.97 0.89 11.87
C THR A 203 -4.45 0.96 11.46
N ILE A 204 -5.10 -0.19 11.29
CA ILE A 204 -6.52 -0.24 10.94
C ILE A 204 -7.39 0.19 12.13
N GLU A 205 -7.06 -0.25 13.34
CA GLU A 205 -7.73 0.15 14.57
C GLU A 205 -7.64 1.67 14.78
N GLU A 206 -6.44 2.24 14.64
CA GLU A 206 -6.21 3.68 14.79
C GLU A 206 -6.94 4.51 13.72
N ASN A 207 -6.92 4.07 12.46
CA ASN A 207 -7.46 4.86 11.35
C ASN A 207 -8.95 4.65 11.09
N PHE A 208 -9.50 3.48 11.40
CA PHE A 208 -10.91 3.12 11.14
C PHE A 208 -11.73 2.91 12.42
N GLY A 209 -11.11 2.84 13.60
CA GLY A 209 -11.82 2.57 14.85
C GLY A 209 -12.42 1.16 14.93
N VAL A 210 -11.99 0.24 14.06
CA VAL A 210 -12.47 -1.15 14.00
C VAL A 210 -11.47 -2.05 14.72
N VAL A 211 -11.89 -2.74 15.78
CA VAL A 211 -11.10 -3.82 16.39
C VAL A 211 -11.23 -5.06 15.51
N LEU A 212 -10.11 -5.52 14.94
CA LEU A 212 -10.09 -6.73 14.12
C LEU A 212 -9.88 -7.96 15.02
N ASP A 213 -10.62 -9.03 14.73
CA ASP A 213 -10.45 -10.30 15.43
C ASP A 213 -9.01 -10.84 15.23
N GLN A 214 -8.49 -11.58 16.22
CA GLN A 214 -7.14 -12.14 16.17
C GLN A 214 -6.94 -13.00 14.93
N ASN A 215 -8.01 -13.68 14.49
CA ASN A 215 -8.01 -14.61 13.37
C ASN A 215 -8.33 -13.95 12.01
N ALA A 216 -8.54 -12.63 11.95
CA ALA A 216 -8.97 -11.93 10.74
C ALA A 216 -7.99 -12.05 9.55
N PHE A 217 -6.75 -12.44 9.82
CA PHE A 217 -5.69 -12.61 8.82
C PHE A 217 -5.14 -14.04 8.72
N GLU A 218 -5.86 -15.03 9.26
CA GLU A 218 -5.47 -16.44 9.28
C GLU A 218 -5.96 -17.26 8.08
N GLY A 219 -6.53 -16.60 7.06
CA GLY A 219 -6.98 -17.23 5.81
C GLY A 219 -5.92 -17.37 4.72
#